data_AF-A0AAD7ACB0-F1
#
_entry.id   AF-A0AAD7ACB0-F1
#
_cell.length_a   1.000
_cell.length_b   1.000
_cell.length_c   1.000
_cell.angle_alpha   90.00
_cell.angle_beta   90.00
_cell.angle_gamma   90.00
#
_symmetry.space_group_name_H-M   'P 1'
#
loop_
_entity.id
_entity.type
_entity.pdbx_description
1 polymer ?
#
loop_
_entity_poly.entity_id
_entity_poly.type
_entity_poly.pdbx_seq_one_letter_code
_entity_poly.pdbx_strand_id
1 'polypeptide(L)'
;MPKFIYNATVGPDRLVDATHSPSFPTMETAPLEIWTEIFAFACTDDGTTGRALSAVSRTVHIISMPLKYQSLCVVGPDRLLKLLAVLSAIPSETRRVRHLFVASSEKGADVRGGDHSAERCRQLHIDPELDVTDQALFRILHFVSSSLETLHIHRTEVHRPSILIDMELPRLSSLTLHGTFQSTNLRHPSTFPSLRRICLHHFVHHPVKFLEQIVHAAPSMTHLHVPQCSFSTYEIQVALGILQPAGDASRLPKSLRNLVIELDPVPTSLDSWAGNIRGEQCRRKFLKIAQRDTRVRTVDGRNYWMSVAEAKEKWLEDISC
;
A
#
# COMPACT_ATOMS: atom_id res chain seq x y z
N MET A 1 -55.88 -1.76 69.94
CA MET A 1 -54.57 -1.98 69.30
C MET A 1 -53.58 -0.99 69.91
N PRO A 2 -52.54 -1.44 70.63
CA PRO A 2 -51.74 -0.56 71.48
C PRO A 2 -50.48 -0.03 70.78
N LYS A 3 -50.10 1.19 71.18
CA LYS A 3 -48.80 1.83 70.96
C LYS A 3 -47.74 1.17 71.84
N PHE A 4 -46.52 1.02 71.34
CA PHE A 4 -45.33 0.89 72.18
C PHE A 4 -44.19 1.77 71.65
N ILE A 5 -43.68 2.58 72.57
CA ILE A 5 -42.46 3.37 72.51
C ILE A 5 -41.33 2.47 73.03
N TYR A 6 -40.14 2.49 72.43
CA TYR A 6 -38.90 2.27 73.17
C TYR A 6 -37.73 3.08 72.57
N ASN A 7 -37.03 3.75 73.47
CA ASN A 7 -35.88 4.62 73.25
C ASN A 7 -34.56 3.85 73.14
N ALA A 8 -33.67 4.41 72.32
CA ALA A 8 -32.22 4.63 72.47
C ALA A 8 -31.31 3.60 73.18
N THR A 9 -30.23 3.23 72.48
CA THR A 9 -28.87 3.23 73.06
C THR A 9 -27.80 3.48 71.99
N VAL A 10 -26.93 4.44 72.31
CA VAL A 10 -25.73 4.88 71.60
C VAL A 10 -24.63 3.84 71.75
N GLY A 11 -23.87 3.59 70.68
CA GLY A 11 -22.55 2.95 70.71
C GLY A 11 -21.57 3.77 69.86
N PRO A 12 -20.40 4.18 70.38
CA PRO A 12 -19.46 5.05 69.68
C PRO A 12 -18.47 4.25 68.81
N ASP A 13 -17.73 4.98 67.98
CA ASP A 13 -16.47 4.61 67.35
C ASP A 13 -16.51 3.47 66.33
N ARG A 14 -16.66 3.87 65.06
CA ARG A 14 -15.75 3.45 63.99
C ARG A 14 -15.81 4.49 62.87
N LEU A 15 -14.91 5.48 62.96
CA LEU A 15 -14.34 6.14 61.80
C LEU A 15 -13.71 5.04 60.94
N VAL A 16 -14.48 4.53 59.99
CA VAL A 16 -13.94 3.70 58.92
C VAL A 16 -13.19 4.66 58.02
N ASP A 17 -11.87 4.66 58.17
CA ASP A 17 -10.93 5.33 57.29
C ASP A 17 -11.37 5.07 55.85
N ALA A 18 -11.70 6.16 55.15
CA ALA A 18 -12.09 6.13 53.76
C ALA A 18 -10.89 5.59 52.97
N THR A 19 -11.00 4.30 52.64
CA THR A 19 -10.23 3.57 51.65
C THR A 19 -9.59 4.51 50.62
N HIS A 20 -8.30 4.81 50.81
CA HIS A 20 -7.41 5.22 49.73
C HIS A 20 -7.37 4.04 48.75
N SER A 21 -8.36 4.01 47.85
CA SER A 21 -8.26 3.17 46.67
C SER A 21 -7.01 3.64 45.94
N PRO A 22 -6.03 2.76 45.65
CA PRO A 22 -4.86 3.17 44.88
C PRO A 22 -5.39 3.72 43.55
N SER A 23 -5.32 5.03 43.36
CA SER A 23 -5.68 5.66 42.10
C SER A 23 -4.70 5.12 41.07
N PHE A 24 -5.17 4.22 40.22
CA PHE A 24 -4.37 3.77 39.10
C PHE A 24 -3.94 5.00 38.30
N PRO A 25 -2.66 5.11 37.91
CA PRO A 25 -2.19 6.23 37.12
C PRO A 25 -3.06 6.34 35.87
N THR A 26 -3.74 7.48 35.74
CA THR A 26 -4.53 7.79 34.54
C THR A 26 -3.56 8.10 33.40
N MET A 27 -4.00 8.00 32.15
CA MET A 27 -3.19 8.40 30.99
C MET A 27 -2.63 9.84 31.17
N GLU A 28 -3.37 10.69 31.88
CA GLU A 28 -3.03 12.09 32.22
C GLU A 28 -1.78 12.26 33.08
N THR A 29 -1.29 11.19 33.71
CA THR A 29 -0.02 11.24 34.46
C THR A 29 1.21 11.02 33.60
N ALA A 30 1.05 10.53 32.36
CA ALA A 30 2.17 10.31 31.44
C ALA A 30 2.56 11.60 30.70
N PRO A 31 3.87 11.84 30.44
CA PRO A 31 4.32 12.98 29.63
C PRO A 31 3.74 12.99 28.22
N LEU A 32 3.60 14.19 27.63
CA LEU A 32 2.98 14.36 26.30
C LEU A 32 3.78 13.72 25.16
N GLU A 33 5.08 13.54 25.35
CA GLU A 33 5.96 12.82 24.43
C GLU A 33 5.52 11.36 24.31
N ILE A 34 5.19 10.73 25.43
CA ILE A 34 4.72 9.35 25.46
C ILE A 34 3.35 9.24 24.77
N TRP A 35 2.47 10.22 24.95
CA TRP A 35 1.20 10.27 24.24
C TRP A 35 1.40 10.37 22.73
N THR A 36 2.33 11.22 22.30
CA THR A 36 2.63 11.44 20.89
C THR A 36 3.15 10.16 20.24
N GLU A 37 4.07 9.45 20.91
CA GLU A 37 4.57 8.15 20.45
C GLU A 37 3.44 7.11 20.38
N ILE A 38 2.64 6.97 21.44
CA ILE A 38 1.50 6.04 21.45
C ILE A 38 0.55 6.34 20.29
N PHE A 39 0.20 7.60 20.06
CA PHE A 39 -0.68 7.99 18.97
C PHE A 39 -0.02 7.75 17.60
N ALA A 40 1.29 7.97 17.46
CA ALA A 40 2.00 7.74 16.21
C ALA A 40 2.00 6.26 15.83
N PHE A 41 2.20 5.37 16.81
CA PHE A 41 2.04 3.93 16.62
C PHE A 41 0.58 3.55 16.34
N ALA A 42 -0.38 4.07 17.11
CA ALA A 42 -1.78 3.73 16.96
C ALA A 42 -2.38 4.22 15.62
N CYS A 43 -1.87 5.30 15.03
CA CYS A 43 -2.32 5.85 13.74
C CYS A 43 -1.65 5.18 12.51
N THR A 44 -1.13 3.96 12.65
CA THR A 44 -0.66 3.10 11.55
C THR A 44 -1.77 2.20 11.01
N ASP A 45 -2.95 2.78 10.78
CA ASP A 45 -4.15 2.09 10.34
C ASP A 45 -4.75 2.72 9.06
N ASP A 46 -6.04 2.50 8.81
CA ASP A 46 -6.74 3.09 7.66
C ASP A 46 -7.24 4.54 7.89
N GLY A 47 -6.75 5.18 8.95
CA GLY A 47 -7.12 6.52 9.39
C GLY A 47 -8.30 6.57 10.37
N THR A 48 -8.83 5.42 10.81
CA THR A 48 -9.90 5.38 11.82
C THR A 48 -9.42 5.84 13.19
N THR A 49 -8.23 5.44 13.62
CA THR A 49 -7.69 5.73 14.94
C THR A 49 -7.42 7.22 15.13
N GLY A 50 -6.82 7.88 14.12
CA GLY A 50 -6.62 9.33 14.16
C GLY A 50 -7.92 10.13 14.30
N ARG A 51 -9.01 9.65 13.67
CA ARG A 51 -10.37 10.23 13.84
C ARG A 51 -10.93 9.97 15.23
N ALA A 52 -10.77 8.75 15.75
CA ALA A 52 -11.25 8.39 17.08
C ALA A 52 -10.55 9.20 18.18
N LEU A 53 -9.22 9.31 18.12
CA LEU A 53 -8.42 10.12 19.04
C LEU A 53 -8.87 11.59 19.03
N SER A 54 -9.14 12.14 17.85
CA SER A 54 -9.63 13.51 17.69
C SER A 54 -10.95 13.79 18.42
N ALA A 55 -11.72 12.76 18.80
CA ALA A 55 -13.02 12.87 19.46
C ALA A 55 -12.99 12.61 20.98
N VAL A 56 -11.86 12.16 21.54
CA VAL A 56 -11.76 11.74 22.96
C VAL A 56 -11.84 12.93 23.92
N SER A 57 -10.95 13.91 23.75
CA SER A 57 -10.89 15.11 24.58
C SER A 57 -10.17 16.24 23.84
N ARG A 58 -10.23 17.48 24.34
CA ARG A 58 -9.49 18.61 23.74
C ARG A 58 -7.99 18.39 23.72
N THR A 59 -7.43 17.84 24.81
CA THR A 59 -6.00 17.55 24.93
C THR A 59 -5.57 16.47 23.94
N VAL A 60 -6.30 15.35 23.87
CA VAL A 60 -6.03 14.27 22.91
C VAL A 60 -6.19 14.78 21.47
N HIS A 61 -7.20 15.61 21.21
CA HIS A 61 -7.39 16.23 19.90
C HIS A 61 -6.17 17.06 19.47
N ILE A 62 -5.66 17.93 20.34
CA ILE A 62 -4.50 18.77 20.03
C ILE A 62 -3.25 17.91 19.77
N ILE A 63 -2.99 16.92 20.61
CA ILE A 63 -1.79 16.07 20.53
C ILE A 63 -1.86 15.15 19.30
N SER A 64 -3.03 14.59 18.98
CA SER A 64 -3.22 13.69 17.84
C SER A 64 -3.38 14.40 16.50
N MET A 65 -3.61 15.72 16.49
CA MET A 65 -3.84 16.49 15.25
C MET A 65 -2.77 16.28 14.18
N PRO A 66 -1.44 16.29 14.48
CA PRO A 66 -0.40 16.06 13.48
C PRO A 66 -0.38 14.63 12.91
N LEU A 67 -1.01 13.68 13.60
CA LEU A 67 -1.00 12.24 13.29
C LEU A 67 -2.31 11.80 12.63
N LYS A 68 -3.34 12.64 12.66
CA LYS A 68 -4.70 12.36 12.18
C LYS A 68 -4.75 11.84 10.74
N TYR A 69 -3.85 12.31 9.88
CA TYR A 69 -3.81 11.96 8.46
C TYR A 69 -2.54 11.18 8.07
N GLN A 70 -1.79 10.66 9.05
CA GLN A 70 -0.55 9.95 8.80
C GLN A 70 -0.74 8.75 7.86
N SER A 71 -1.84 8.02 8.04
CA SER A 71 -2.18 6.84 7.25
C SER A 71 -3.60 7.00 6.71
N LEU A 72 -3.76 6.85 5.40
CA LEU A 72 -5.03 7.08 4.70
C LEU A 72 -5.35 5.93 3.75
N CYS A 73 -6.53 5.34 3.94
CA CYS A 73 -7.12 4.40 3.00
C CYS A 73 -8.30 5.06 2.28
N VAL A 74 -8.24 5.10 0.96
CA VAL A 74 -9.32 5.65 0.12
C VAL A 74 -9.72 4.63 -0.92
N VAL A 75 -11.01 4.30 -0.93
CA VAL A 75 -11.61 3.42 -1.93
C VAL A 75 -12.79 4.12 -2.58
N GLY A 76 -12.79 4.20 -3.90
CA GLY A 76 -13.85 4.83 -4.68
C GLY A 76 -13.54 6.28 -5.10
N PRO A 77 -14.09 6.73 -6.25
CA PRO A 77 -13.87 8.07 -6.78
C PRO A 77 -14.39 9.17 -5.84
N ASP A 78 -15.60 9.01 -5.29
CA ASP A 78 -16.18 10.00 -4.36
C ASP A 78 -15.33 10.25 -3.13
N ARG A 79 -14.78 9.18 -2.52
CA ARG A 79 -13.91 9.28 -1.35
C ARG A 79 -12.59 9.95 -1.71
N LEU A 80 -12.07 9.71 -2.91
CA LEU A 80 -10.86 10.36 -3.41
C LEU A 80 -11.05 11.86 -3.62
N LEU A 81 -12.17 12.28 -4.22
CA LEU A 81 -12.49 13.70 -4.40
C LEU A 81 -12.70 14.41 -3.06
N LYS A 82 -13.35 13.74 -2.09
CA LYS A 82 -13.48 14.26 -0.72
C LYS A 82 -12.12 14.39 -0.04
N LEU A 83 -11.23 13.41 -0.21
CA LEU A 83 -9.86 13.50 0.32
C LEU A 83 -9.13 14.69 -0.30
N LEU A 84 -9.22 14.88 -1.62
CA LEU A 84 -8.60 16.02 -2.30
C LEU A 84 -9.08 17.35 -1.70
N ALA A 85 -10.39 17.50 -1.48
CA ALA A 85 -10.96 18.70 -0.85
C ALA A 85 -10.41 18.91 0.56
N VAL A 86 -10.38 17.87 1.39
CA VAL A 86 -9.82 17.92 2.75
C VAL A 86 -8.34 18.33 2.73
N LEU A 87 -7.53 17.67 1.91
CA LEU A 87 -6.10 17.97 1.82
C LEU A 87 -5.87 19.40 1.34
N SER A 88 -6.63 19.88 0.35
CA SER A 88 -6.50 21.24 -0.19
C SER A 88 -6.77 22.33 0.85
N ALA A 89 -7.63 22.06 1.85
CA ALA A 89 -7.96 22.99 2.92
C ALA A 89 -6.93 22.98 4.07
N ILE A 90 -6.08 21.95 4.16
CA ILE A 90 -5.05 21.83 5.18
C ILE A 90 -3.79 22.60 4.74
N PRO A 91 -3.19 23.44 5.59
CA PRO A 91 -1.91 24.10 5.30
C PRO A 91 -0.79 23.11 4.94
N SER A 92 0.12 23.51 4.05
CA SER A 92 1.21 22.65 3.56
C SER A 92 2.09 22.09 4.68
N GLU A 93 2.28 22.84 5.76
CA GLU A 93 3.20 22.52 6.85
C GLU A 93 2.67 21.39 7.75
N THR A 94 1.34 21.26 7.82
CA THR A 94 0.64 20.27 8.65
C THR A 94 0.11 19.09 7.85
N ARG A 95 0.21 19.15 6.51
CA ARG A 95 -0.22 18.08 5.61
C ARG A 95 0.81 16.93 5.59
N ARG A 96 0.68 16.01 6.54
CA ARG A 96 1.58 14.85 6.69
C ARG A 96 0.83 13.55 6.45
N VAL A 97 0.98 12.99 5.26
CA VAL A 97 0.51 11.64 4.90
C VAL A 97 1.74 10.81 4.58
N ARG A 98 2.01 9.80 5.40
CA ARG A 98 3.14 8.87 5.26
C ARG A 98 2.73 7.60 4.52
N HIS A 99 1.50 7.14 4.75
CA HIS A 99 0.98 5.91 4.18
C HIS A 99 -0.31 6.18 3.41
N LEU A 100 -0.34 5.86 2.12
CA LEU A 100 -1.50 6.08 1.28
C LEU A 100 -1.87 4.81 0.53
N PHE A 101 -3.11 4.36 0.73
CA PHE A 101 -3.76 3.33 -0.06
C PHE A 101 -4.88 3.93 -0.90
N VAL A 102 -4.88 3.66 -2.21
CA VAL A 102 -5.91 4.12 -3.14
C VAL A 102 -6.42 2.96 -3.98
N ALA A 103 -7.75 2.77 -4.00
CA ALA A 103 -8.40 1.78 -4.86
C ALA A 103 -9.62 2.33 -5.60
N SER A 104 -9.92 1.79 -6.80
CA SER A 104 -11.02 2.28 -7.66
C SER A 104 -12.42 1.95 -7.15
N SER A 105 -12.67 0.75 -6.61
CA SER A 105 -13.98 0.36 -6.08
C SER A 105 -13.89 -0.89 -5.20
N GLU A 106 -14.63 -0.94 -4.08
CA GLU A 106 -14.78 -2.13 -3.23
C GLU A 106 -15.61 -3.21 -3.91
N LYS A 107 -16.52 -2.81 -4.82
CA LYS A 107 -17.22 -3.74 -5.69
C LYS A 107 -16.18 -4.21 -6.68
N GLY A 108 -15.44 -5.27 -6.32
CA GLY A 108 -14.62 -6.00 -7.25
C GLY A 108 -15.47 -6.20 -8.49
N ALA A 109 -15.03 -5.67 -9.62
CA ALA A 109 -15.62 -6.06 -10.87
C ALA A 109 -15.50 -7.58 -10.86
N ASP A 110 -16.64 -8.24 -10.69
CA ASP A 110 -16.79 -9.68 -10.60
C ASP A 110 -16.56 -10.22 -12.02
N VAL A 111 -15.37 -9.97 -12.58
CA VAL A 111 -14.93 -10.45 -13.88
C VAL A 111 -14.40 -11.87 -13.68
N ARG A 112 -15.18 -12.70 -12.98
CA ARG A 112 -15.15 -14.15 -13.14
C ARG A 112 -15.88 -14.49 -14.44
N GLY A 113 -15.37 -14.01 -15.57
CA GLY A 113 -16.10 -14.14 -16.82
C GLY A 113 -15.32 -13.68 -18.05
N GLY A 114 -14.49 -14.58 -18.56
CA GLY A 114 -14.17 -14.61 -19.99
C GLY A 114 -12.90 -13.86 -20.40
N ASP A 115 -12.16 -14.53 -21.27
CA ASP A 115 -10.91 -14.20 -21.96
C ASP A 115 -10.96 -12.93 -22.85
N HIS A 116 -11.70 -11.90 -22.43
CA HIS A 116 -12.02 -10.70 -23.22
C HIS A 116 -11.36 -9.41 -22.70
N SER A 117 -10.51 -9.48 -21.67
CA SER A 117 -9.83 -8.29 -21.12
C SER A 117 -8.87 -7.64 -22.13
N ALA A 118 -8.17 -8.43 -22.95
CA ALA A 118 -7.29 -7.90 -24.00
C ALA A 118 -8.05 -7.23 -25.16
N GLU A 119 -9.29 -7.65 -25.44
CA GLU A 119 -10.15 -7.06 -26.48
C GLU A 119 -10.86 -5.79 -25.96
N ARG A 120 -11.30 -5.78 -24.70
CA ARG A 120 -11.88 -4.60 -24.05
C ARG A 120 -10.87 -3.46 -23.88
N CYS A 121 -9.59 -3.75 -23.59
CA CYS A 121 -8.53 -2.73 -23.57
C CYS A 121 -8.37 -1.97 -24.91
N ARG A 122 -8.87 -2.51 -26.03
CA ARG A 122 -8.81 -1.86 -27.35
C ARG A 122 -10.05 -1.02 -27.69
N GLN A 123 -11.12 -1.09 -26.89
CA GLN A 123 -12.41 -0.43 -27.17
C GLN A 123 -12.85 0.60 -26.12
N LEU A 124 -11.98 0.93 -25.16
CA LEU A 124 -12.25 1.94 -24.14
C LEU A 124 -12.30 3.33 -24.79
N HIS A 125 -13.51 3.82 -25.05
CA HIS A 125 -13.77 5.25 -24.98
C HIS A 125 -13.24 5.72 -23.63
N ILE A 126 -12.36 6.73 -23.63
CA ILE A 126 -11.83 7.34 -22.41
C ILE A 126 -13.05 7.81 -21.61
N ASP A 127 -13.36 7.10 -20.52
CA ASP A 127 -14.43 7.50 -19.62
C ASP A 127 -14.01 8.83 -18.97
N PRO A 128 -14.79 9.92 -19.13
CA PRO A 128 -14.49 11.21 -18.52
C PRO A 128 -14.32 11.12 -16.99
N GLU A 129 -15.00 10.18 -16.32
CA GLU A 129 -14.90 9.98 -14.86
C GLU A 129 -13.53 9.42 -14.45
N LEU A 130 -12.88 8.65 -15.33
CA LEU A 130 -11.54 8.11 -15.13
C LEU A 130 -10.49 9.23 -15.12
N ASP A 131 -10.61 10.19 -16.04
CA ASP A 131 -9.70 11.34 -16.14
C ASP A 131 -9.78 12.23 -14.88
N VAL A 132 -10.98 12.51 -14.38
CA VAL A 132 -11.18 13.28 -13.14
C VAL A 132 -10.53 12.57 -11.94
N THR A 133 -10.68 11.25 -11.85
CA THR A 133 -10.16 10.43 -10.75
C THR A 133 -8.63 10.28 -10.80
N ASP A 134 -8.04 10.26 -11.99
CA ASP A 134 -6.59 10.29 -12.19
C ASP A 134 -6.02 11.67 -11.84
N GLN A 135 -6.63 12.75 -12.33
CA GLN A 135 -6.23 14.12 -11.98
C GLN A 135 -6.29 14.36 -10.46
N ALA A 136 -7.34 13.86 -9.79
CA ALA A 136 -7.47 13.94 -8.34
C ALA A 136 -6.34 13.18 -7.63
N LEU A 137 -6.02 11.97 -8.08
CA LEU A 137 -4.90 11.20 -7.54
C LEU A 137 -3.57 11.95 -7.72
N PHE A 138 -3.27 12.47 -8.91
CA PHE A 138 -2.05 13.23 -9.14
C PHE A 138 -1.93 14.46 -8.23
N ARG A 139 -3.03 15.20 -8.02
CA ARG A 139 -3.06 16.34 -7.09
C ARG A 139 -2.86 15.93 -5.64
N ILE A 140 -3.49 14.83 -5.21
CA ILE A 140 -3.29 14.27 -3.87
C ILE A 140 -1.82 13.89 -3.68
N LEU A 141 -1.24 13.16 -4.63
CA LEU A 141 0.17 12.76 -4.59
C LEU A 141 1.08 14.00 -4.52
N HIS A 142 0.80 15.04 -5.30
CA HIS A 142 1.53 16.31 -5.24
C HIS A 142 1.48 16.93 -3.84
N PHE A 143 0.29 16.97 -3.24
CA PHE A 143 0.08 17.49 -1.89
C PHE A 143 0.83 16.72 -0.80
N VAL A 144 1.06 15.43 -0.97
CA VAL A 144 1.71 14.57 0.04
C VAL A 144 3.15 14.18 -0.33
N SER A 145 3.67 14.72 -1.44
CA SER A 145 4.92 14.27 -2.07
C SER A 145 6.12 14.27 -1.12
N SER A 146 6.23 15.31 -0.29
CA SER A 146 7.34 15.49 0.65
C SER A 146 7.26 14.58 1.89
N SER A 147 6.09 14.01 2.20
CA SER A 147 5.87 13.18 3.39
C SER A 147 5.62 11.70 3.09
N LEU A 148 5.28 11.35 1.85
CA LEU A 148 4.83 10.01 1.49
C LEU A 148 5.97 9.00 1.53
N GLU A 149 5.80 7.94 2.33
CA GLU A 149 6.78 6.88 2.55
C GLU A 149 6.35 5.54 1.96
N THR A 150 5.04 5.27 1.96
CA THR A 150 4.47 4.06 1.36
C THR A 150 3.25 4.42 0.51
N LEU A 151 3.20 3.86 -0.69
CA LEU A 151 2.12 4.07 -1.62
C LEU A 151 1.65 2.75 -2.19
N HIS A 152 0.37 2.45 -1.96
CA HIS A 152 -0.31 1.29 -2.52
C HIS A 152 -1.42 1.77 -3.44
N ILE A 153 -1.36 1.39 -4.71
CA ILE A 153 -2.41 1.71 -5.66
C ILE A 153 -2.99 0.43 -6.24
N HIS A 154 -4.28 0.22 -6.01
CA HIS A 154 -5.05 -0.88 -6.56
C HIS A 154 -6.04 -0.37 -7.61
N ARG A 155 -5.61 -0.31 -8.88
CA ARG A 155 -6.43 0.17 -10.00
C ARG A 155 -6.29 -0.77 -11.20
N THR A 156 -7.22 -1.70 -11.34
CA THR A 156 -7.20 -2.73 -12.38
C THR A 156 -7.58 -2.24 -13.78
N GLU A 157 -8.21 -1.07 -13.90
CA GLU A 157 -8.89 -0.62 -15.13
C GLU A 157 -8.35 0.68 -15.73
N VAL A 158 -7.20 1.20 -15.27
CA VAL A 158 -6.71 2.52 -15.71
C VAL A 158 -5.59 2.43 -16.74
N HIS A 159 -5.78 3.09 -17.89
CA HIS A 159 -4.71 3.42 -18.82
C HIS A 159 -3.79 4.48 -18.20
N ARG A 160 -2.78 4.04 -17.46
CA ARG A 160 -1.72 4.94 -17.01
C ARG A 160 -0.73 5.19 -18.13
N PRO A 161 -0.33 6.45 -18.38
CA PRO A 161 0.73 6.72 -19.34
C PRO A 161 2.05 6.08 -18.89
N SER A 162 2.35 6.07 -17.59
CA SER A 162 3.60 5.51 -17.07
C SER A 162 3.39 4.55 -15.92
N ILE A 163 4.29 3.56 -15.81
CA ILE A 163 4.33 2.63 -14.69
C ILE A 163 4.74 3.37 -13.41
N LEU A 164 5.74 4.24 -13.52
CA LEU A 164 6.18 5.12 -12.45
C LEU A 164 5.36 6.43 -12.48
N ILE A 165 5.11 7.00 -11.30
CA ILE A 165 4.41 8.27 -11.15
C ILE A 165 5.34 9.39 -11.65
N ASP A 166 4.88 10.24 -12.56
CA ASP A 166 5.68 11.35 -13.10
C ASP A 166 5.75 12.52 -12.10
N MET A 167 6.38 12.28 -10.94
CA MET A 167 6.52 13.23 -9.84
C MET A 167 7.63 12.81 -8.87
N GLU A 168 8.27 13.78 -8.24
CA GLU A 168 9.22 13.54 -7.16
C GLU A 168 8.51 13.06 -5.88
N LEU A 169 8.92 11.89 -5.38
CA LEU A 169 8.49 11.36 -4.09
C LEU A 169 9.73 11.03 -3.26
N PRO A 170 10.42 12.05 -2.70
CA PRO A 170 11.77 11.90 -2.13
C PRO A 170 11.84 10.93 -0.94
N ARG A 171 10.74 10.75 -0.21
CA ARG A 171 10.64 9.86 0.95
C ARG A 171 10.03 8.49 0.64
N LEU A 172 9.54 8.27 -0.58
CA LEU A 172 8.87 7.03 -0.93
C LEU A 172 9.87 5.88 -0.84
N SER A 173 9.57 4.92 0.03
CA SER A 173 10.40 3.77 0.35
C SER A 173 9.79 2.45 -0.12
N SER A 174 8.46 2.40 -0.24
CA SER A 174 7.70 1.25 -0.72
C SER A 174 6.62 1.68 -1.71
N LEU A 175 6.59 1.05 -2.88
CA LEU A 175 5.59 1.25 -3.93
C LEU A 175 4.96 -0.08 -4.31
N THR A 176 3.65 -0.21 -4.10
CA THR A 176 2.86 -1.38 -4.54
C THR A 176 1.83 -0.94 -5.57
N LEU A 177 1.83 -1.61 -6.72
CA LEU A 177 0.92 -1.31 -7.82
C LEU A 177 0.18 -2.57 -8.24
N HIS A 178 -1.15 -2.49 -8.30
CA HIS A 178 -2.00 -3.48 -8.94
C HIS A 178 -2.66 -2.86 -10.15
N GLY A 179 -2.54 -3.52 -11.31
CA GLY A 179 -3.26 -3.18 -12.52
C GLY A 179 -2.47 -3.48 -13.77
N THR A 180 -3.05 -3.19 -14.92
CA THR A 180 -2.31 -3.22 -16.18
C THR A 180 -1.54 -1.91 -16.33
N PHE A 181 -0.26 -2.01 -16.67
CA PHE A 181 0.57 -0.82 -16.83
C PHE A 181 1.10 -0.70 -18.24
N GLN A 182 0.82 0.43 -18.88
CA GLN A 182 1.49 0.79 -20.12
C GLN A 182 2.75 1.57 -19.76
N SER A 183 3.89 1.17 -20.33
CA SER A 183 5.11 1.97 -20.27
C SER A 183 5.10 2.92 -21.46
N THR A 184 4.64 4.16 -21.27
CA THR A 184 5.09 5.25 -22.12
C THR A 184 6.38 5.83 -21.55
N ASN A 185 7.08 6.59 -22.38
CA ASN A 185 8.22 7.37 -21.92
C ASN A 185 7.73 8.34 -20.83
N LEU A 186 8.45 8.39 -19.71
CA LEU A 186 8.23 9.44 -18.71
C LEU A 186 8.45 10.79 -19.39
N ARG A 187 7.59 11.77 -19.10
CA ARG A 187 7.79 13.13 -19.63
C ARG A 187 8.95 13.80 -18.89
N HIS A 188 9.17 13.45 -17.63
CA HIS A 188 10.26 13.98 -16.81
C HIS A 188 11.00 12.84 -16.08
N PRO A 189 12.31 12.99 -15.83
CA PRO A 189 13.08 12.04 -15.02
C PRO A 189 12.62 12.15 -13.56
N SER A 190 11.61 11.36 -13.19
CA SER A 190 11.17 11.25 -11.80
C SER A 190 12.22 10.50 -10.99
N THR A 191 12.54 11.01 -9.80
CA THR A 191 13.49 10.37 -8.88
C THR A 191 12.81 9.95 -7.58
N PHE A 192 13.14 8.73 -7.16
CA PHE A 192 12.69 8.09 -5.93
C PHE A 192 13.94 7.65 -5.14
N PRO A 193 14.73 8.60 -4.62
CA PRO A 193 16.03 8.32 -4.02
C PRO A 193 15.95 7.36 -2.82
N SER A 194 14.82 7.36 -2.10
CA SER A 194 14.57 6.52 -0.93
C SER A 194 13.89 5.19 -1.27
N LEU A 195 13.52 4.93 -2.52
CA LEU A 195 12.70 3.78 -2.89
C LEU A 195 13.49 2.49 -2.77
N ARG A 196 13.01 1.59 -1.90
CA ARG A 196 13.68 0.34 -1.56
C ARG A 196 12.89 -0.88 -2.01
N ARG A 197 11.56 -0.81 -1.99
CA ARG A 197 10.67 -1.93 -2.33
C ARG A 197 9.71 -1.52 -3.43
N ILE A 198 9.63 -2.34 -4.47
CA ILE A 198 8.65 -2.19 -5.54
C ILE A 198 7.94 -3.52 -5.72
N CYS A 199 6.62 -3.50 -5.61
CA CYS A 199 5.76 -4.65 -5.78
C CYS A 199 4.78 -4.39 -6.93
N LEU A 200 4.89 -5.20 -7.98
CA LEU A 200 3.93 -5.23 -9.07
C LEU A 200 3.09 -6.48 -8.92
N HIS A 201 1.78 -6.28 -8.94
CA HIS A 201 0.79 -7.32 -9.10
C HIS A 201 0.11 -7.04 -10.44
N HIS A 202 0.02 -8.05 -11.31
CA HIS A 202 -0.43 -7.96 -12.72
C HIS A 202 0.61 -7.50 -13.77
N PHE A 203 0.15 -7.50 -15.02
CA PHE A 203 0.96 -7.49 -16.24
C PHE A 203 1.56 -6.11 -16.57
N VAL A 204 2.85 -6.12 -16.92
CA VAL A 204 3.59 -4.97 -17.42
C VAL A 204 3.68 -5.03 -18.93
N HIS A 205 3.09 -4.07 -19.66
CA HIS A 205 3.03 -4.12 -21.12
C HIS A 205 4.38 -3.92 -21.84
N HIS A 206 5.44 -3.49 -21.14
CA HIS A 206 6.80 -3.37 -21.70
C HIS A 206 7.86 -3.53 -20.58
N PRO A 207 8.21 -4.78 -20.21
CA PRO A 207 9.12 -5.03 -19.07
C PRO A 207 10.50 -4.41 -19.21
N VAL A 208 11.07 -4.38 -20.42
CA VAL A 208 12.42 -3.82 -20.65
C VAL A 208 12.45 -2.32 -20.35
N LYS A 209 11.48 -1.56 -20.88
CA LYS A 209 11.36 -0.11 -20.61
C LYS A 209 11.11 0.18 -19.14
N PHE A 210 10.33 -0.67 -18.46
CA PHE A 210 10.15 -0.56 -17.02
C PHE A 210 11.49 -0.68 -16.28
N LEU A 211 12.30 -1.68 -16.62
CA LEU A 211 13.63 -1.88 -16.01
C LEU A 211 14.56 -0.70 -16.30
N GLU A 212 14.55 -0.14 -17.51
CA GLU A 212 15.29 1.08 -17.83
C GLU A 212 14.88 2.24 -16.92
N GLN A 213 13.57 2.48 -16.78
CA GLN A 213 13.04 3.56 -15.95
C GLN A 213 13.40 3.37 -14.47
N ILE A 214 13.27 2.16 -13.94
CA ILE A 214 13.49 1.88 -12.52
C ILE A 214 14.95 2.06 -12.10
N VAL A 215 15.89 1.75 -13.00
CA VAL A 215 17.32 1.84 -12.74
C VAL A 215 17.73 3.29 -12.52
N HIS A 216 17.15 4.21 -13.30
CA HIS A 216 17.39 5.64 -13.15
C HIS A 216 16.59 6.26 -12.01
N ALA A 217 15.32 5.88 -11.89
CA ALA A 217 14.41 6.49 -10.94
C ALA A 217 14.64 6.02 -9.50
N ALA A 218 15.01 4.76 -9.28
CA ALA A 218 15.10 4.13 -7.96
C ALA A 218 16.48 3.47 -7.71
N PRO A 219 17.57 4.25 -7.62
CA PRO A 219 18.93 3.71 -7.47
C PRO A 219 19.14 2.93 -6.17
N SER A 220 18.34 3.21 -5.13
CA SER A 220 18.40 2.56 -3.82
C SER A 220 17.54 1.29 -3.72
N MET A 221 16.94 0.82 -4.83
CA MET A 221 16.03 -0.32 -4.82
C MET A 221 16.72 -1.60 -4.35
N THR A 222 16.13 -2.26 -3.37
CA THR A 222 16.64 -3.51 -2.77
C THR A 222 15.73 -4.70 -2.99
N HIS A 223 14.43 -4.47 -3.15
CA HIS A 223 13.40 -5.49 -3.30
C HIS A 223 12.54 -5.19 -4.52
N LEU A 224 12.43 -6.16 -5.42
CA LEU A 224 11.54 -6.11 -6.59
C LEU A 224 10.68 -7.36 -6.57
N HIS A 225 9.36 -7.19 -6.56
CA HIS A 225 8.38 -8.26 -6.68
C HIS A 225 7.60 -8.09 -7.98
N VAL A 226 7.60 -9.12 -8.82
CA VAL A 226 6.97 -9.10 -10.16
C VAL A 226 6.26 -10.42 -10.43
N PRO A 227 5.15 -10.41 -11.18
CA PRO A 227 4.52 -11.66 -11.58
C PRO A 227 5.28 -12.31 -12.74
N GLN A 228 5.21 -13.64 -12.81
CA GLN A 228 5.85 -14.46 -13.83
C GLN A 228 5.47 -14.00 -15.24
N CYS A 229 4.21 -13.62 -15.44
CA CYS A 229 3.70 -13.19 -16.73
C CYS A 229 4.29 -11.84 -17.21
N SER A 230 4.94 -11.06 -16.35
CA SER A 230 5.49 -9.75 -16.72
C SER A 230 6.84 -9.82 -17.41
N PHE A 231 7.62 -10.89 -17.24
CA PHE A 231 8.97 -10.98 -17.79
C PHE A 231 9.23 -12.36 -18.40
N SER A 232 9.97 -12.38 -19.51
CA SER A 232 10.61 -13.60 -19.99
C SER A 232 11.80 -13.95 -19.10
N THR A 233 12.15 -15.23 -19.08
CA THR A 233 13.34 -15.71 -18.35
C THR A 233 14.63 -15.10 -18.89
N TYR A 234 14.68 -14.83 -20.20
CA TYR A 234 15.83 -14.17 -20.84
C TYR A 234 16.00 -12.74 -20.32
N GLU A 235 14.92 -11.95 -20.28
CA GLU A 235 14.97 -10.58 -19.77
C GLU A 235 15.43 -10.53 -18.32
N ILE A 236 14.92 -11.41 -17.45
CA ILE A 236 15.39 -11.49 -16.06
C ILE A 236 16.87 -11.86 -15.98
N GLN A 237 17.33 -12.83 -16.77
CA GLN A 237 18.74 -13.23 -16.76
C GLN A 237 19.66 -12.10 -17.26
N VAL A 238 19.25 -11.35 -18.29
CA VAL A 238 19.96 -10.16 -18.76
C VAL A 238 19.98 -9.07 -17.70
N ALA A 239 18.81 -8.77 -17.11
CA ALA A 239 18.66 -7.76 -16.08
C ALA A 239 19.50 -8.05 -14.82
N LEU A 240 19.66 -9.33 -14.47
CA LEU A 240 20.51 -9.79 -13.37
C LEU A 240 22.01 -9.82 -13.73
N GLY A 241 22.37 -9.68 -15.01
CA GLY A 241 23.74 -9.80 -15.50
C GLY A 241 24.24 -11.25 -15.64
N ILE A 242 23.33 -12.23 -15.66
CA ILE A 242 23.65 -13.66 -15.86
C ILE A 242 23.95 -13.93 -17.34
N LEU A 243 23.19 -13.28 -18.24
CA LEU A 243 23.39 -13.36 -19.68
C LEU A 243 23.87 -12.00 -20.22
N GLN A 244 24.67 -12.04 -21.27
CA GLN A 244 25.02 -10.85 -22.02
C GLN A 244 23.86 -10.46 -22.93
N PRO A 245 23.41 -9.20 -22.91
CA PRO A 245 22.41 -8.74 -23.85
C PRO A 245 22.99 -8.69 -25.27
N ALA A 246 22.12 -8.83 -26.26
CA ALA A 246 22.47 -8.56 -27.66
C ALA A 246 22.64 -7.05 -27.98
N GLY A 247 22.40 -6.16 -27.00
CA GLY A 247 22.46 -4.70 -27.14
C GLY A 247 22.45 -3.98 -25.78
N ASP A 248 21.99 -2.72 -25.74
CA ASP A 248 22.02 -1.85 -24.55
C ASP A 248 20.91 -2.14 -23.53
N ALA A 249 20.72 -3.40 -23.14
CA ALA A 249 19.72 -3.74 -22.15
C ALA A 249 20.11 -3.24 -20.75
N SER A 250 19.19 -2.54 -20.09
CA SER A 250 19.40 -2.09 -18.71
C SER A 250 19.56 -3.25 -17.74
N ARG A 251 20.57 -3.12 -16.88
CA ARG A 251 20.80 -4.03 -15.74
C ARG A 251 20.13 -3.48 -14.51
N LEU A 252 19.56 -4.37 -13.69
CA LEU A 252 18.99 -4.00 -12.40
C LEU A 252 20.03 -3.30 -11.51
N PRO A 253 19.58 -2.40 -10.61
CA PRO A 253 20.48 -1.72 -9.69
C PRO A 253 21.35 -2.71 -8.90
N LYS A 254 22.63 -2.37 -8.70
CA LYS A 254 23.56 -3.19 -7.90
C LYS A 254 23.10 -3.35 -6.44
N SER A 255 22.24 -2.45 -5.98
CA SER A 255 21.59 -2.46 -4.66
C SER A 255 20.52 -3.55 -4.51
N LEU A 256 20.07 -4.17 -5.61
CA LEU A 256 19.03 -5.21 -5.56
C LEU A 256 19.52 -6.45 -4.80
N ARG A 257 18.79 -6.80 -3.74
CA ARG A 257 19.07 -7.93 -2.85
C ARG A 257 18.07 -9.07 -3.03
N ASN A 258 16.84 -8.75 -3.42
CA ASN A 258 15.75 -9.70 -3.48
C ASN A 258 14.84 -9.41 -4.68
N LEU A 259 14.84 -10.33 -5.63
CA LEU A 259 13.91 -10.38 -6.75
C LEU A 259 12.93 -11.53 -6.50
N VAL A 260 11.70 -11.19 -6.17
CA VAL A 260 10.63 -12.16 -5.98
C VAL A 260 9.82 -12.28 -7.27
N ILE A 261 9.72 -13.50 -7.79
CA ILE A 261 8.93 -13.83 -8.95
C ILE A 261 7.70 -14.60 -8.47
N GLU A 262 6.54 -13.98 -8.61
CA GLU A 262 5.25 -14.60 -8.30
C GLU A 262 4.85 -15.53 -9.44
N LEU A 263 4.95 -16.84 -9.20
CA LEU A 263 4.66 -17.88 -10.16
C LEU A 263 3.15 -18.01 -10.36
N ASP A 264 2.74 -18.14 -11.61
CA ASP A 264 1.36 -18.41 -11.96
C ASP A 264 0.83 -19.66 -11.22
N PRO A 265 -0.39 -19.64 -10.66
CA PRO A 265 -0.97 -20.82 -10.03
C PRO A 265 -1.07 -21.96 -11.05
N VAL A 266 -0.73 -23.17 -10.62
CA VAL A 266 -0.85 -24.36 -11.47
C VAL A 266 -2.33 -24.53 -11.83
N PRO A 267 -2.70 -24.54 -13.13
CA PRO A 267 -4.10 -24.70 -13.52
C PRO A 267 -4.65 -26.00 -12.94
N THR A 268 -5.76 -25.91 -12.21
CA THR A 268 -6.45 -27.08 -11.65
C THR A 268 -7.33 -27.80 -12.68
N SER A 269 -7.66 -27.14 -13.80
CA SER A 269 -8.41 -27.72 -14.93
C SER A 269 -7.53 -27.96 -16.16
N LEU A 270 -7.80 -29.06 -16.86
CA LEU A 270 -7.17 -29.49 -18.11
C LEU A 270 -7.58 -28.65 -19.34
N ASP A 271 -8.62 -27.80 -19.24
CA ASP A 271 -9.26 -27.18 -20.42
C ASP A 271 -8.41 -26.08 -21.10
N SER A 272 -7.27 -25.69 -20.52
CA SER A 272 -6.32 -24.71 -21.10
C SER A 272 -4.92 -25.32 -21.31
N TRP A 273 -4.87 -26.47 -21.98
CA TRP A 273 -3.64 -27.27 -22.12
C TRP A 273 -2.44 -26.51 -22.75
N ALA A 274 -2.68 -25.64 -23.73
CA ALA A 274 -1.61 -24.86 -24.39
C ALA A 274 -1.05 -23.72 -23.51
N GLY A 275 -1.90 -23.07 -22.71
CA GLY A 275 -1.47 -22.09 -21.69
C GLY A 275 -0.72 -22.78 -20.55
N ASN A 276 -1.14 -24.00 -20.20
CA ASN A 276 -0.56 -24.81 -19.13
C ASN A 276 0.89 -25.25 -19.46
N ILE A 277 1.18 -25.72 -20.68
CA ILE A 277 2.54 -26.15 -21.04
C ILE A 277 3.53 -24.98 -21.05
N ARG A 278 3.14 -23.83 -21.62
CA ARG A 278 4.02 -22.64 -21.65
C ARG A 278 4.26 -22.09 -20.25
N GLY A 279 3.22 -22.03 -19.42
CA GLY A 279 3.31 -21.62 -18.02
C GLY A 279 4.24 -22.52 -17.22
N GLU A 280 4.07 -23.84 -17.31
CA GLU A 280 4.89 -24.82 -16.60
C GLU A 280 6.36 -24.80 -17.08
N GLN A 281 6.61 -24.65 -18.39
CA GLN A 281 7.96 -24.47 -18.90
C GLN A 281 8.60 -23.18 -18.38
N CYS A 282 7.84 -22.08 -18.32
CA CYS A 282 8.31 -20.81 -17.77
C CYS A 282 8.64 -20.94 -16.28
N ARG A 283 7.74 -21.55 -15.50
CA ARG A 283 7.90 -21.88 -14.09
C ARG A 283 9.19 -22.64 -13.82
N ARG A 284 9.44 -23.74 -14.56
CA ARG A 284 10.68 -24.52 -14.44
C ARG A 284 11.93 -23.71 -14.73
N LYS A 285 11.87 -22.80 -15.71
CA LYS A 285 13.01 -21.92 -16.03
C LYS A 285 13.27 -20.92 -14.91
N PHE A 286 12.24 -20.31 -14.32
CA PHE A 286 12.40 -19.40 -13.18
C PHE A 286 12.93 -20.11 -11.93
N LEU A 287 12.46 -21.33 -11.64
CA LEU A 287 13.03 -22.15 -10.57
C LEU A 287 14.52 -22.44 -10.78
N LYS A 288 14.94 -22.73 -12.02
CA LYS A 288 16.36 -22.90 -12.35
C LYS A 288 17.17 -21.61 -12.18
N ILE A 289 16.58 -20.45 -12.46
CA ILE A 289 17.23 -19.15 -12.21
C ILE A 289 17.39 -18.92 -10.70
N ALA A 290 16.36 -19.18 -9.90
CA ALA A 290 16.40 -19.07 -8.44
C ALA A 290 17.44 -20.00 -7.78
N GLN A 291 17.70 -21.17 -8.38
CA GLN A 291 18.78 -22.06 -7.93
C GLN A 291 20.18 -21.52 -8.26
N ARG A 292 20.32 -20.67 -9.29
CA ARG A 292 21.61 -20.16 -9.76
C ARG A 292 21.97 -18.79 -9.19
N ASP A 293 20.98 -17.97 -8.85
CA ASP A 293 21.17 -16.62 -8.32
C ASP A 293 20.40 -16.46 -7.01
N THR A 294 21.15 -16.27 -5.92
CA THR A 294 20.62 -16.18 -4.55
C THR A 294 19.73 -14.97 -4.31
N ARG A 295 19.78 -13.96 -5.20
CA ARG A 295 18.88 -12.81 -5.15
C ARG A 295 17.47 -13.17 -5.61
N VAL A 296 17.31 -14.24 -6.40
CA VAL A 296 16.02 -14.60 -6.99
C VAL A 296 15.29 -15.60 -6.11
N ARG A 297 14.06 -15.27 -5.76
CA ARG A 297 13.13 -16.14 -5.03
C ARG A 297 11.87 -16.30 -5.85
N THR A 298 11.31 -17.50 -5.83
CA THR A 298 10.00 -17.76 -6.43
C THR A 298 8.98 -17.97 -5.32
N VAL A 299 7.81 -17.37 -5.46
CA VAL A 299 6.67 -17.61 -4.59
C VAL A 299 5.52 -18.13 -5.43
N ASP A 300 4.76 -19.07 -4.91
CA ASP A 300 3.53 -19.51 -5.58
C ASP A 300 2.51 -18.39 -5.48
N GLY A 301 2.02 -17.92 -6.64
CA GLY A 301 1.02 -16.88 -6.72
C GLY A 301 -0.29 -17.36 -6.12
N ARG A 302 -0.83 -16.55 -5.21
CA ARG A 302 -2.23 -16.66 -4.81
C ARG A 302 -3.00 -15.94 -5.91
N ASN A 303 -4.03 -16.57 -6.48
CA ASN A 303 -4.96 -16.05 -7.50
C ASN A 303 -4.63 -14.67 -8.09
N TYR A 304 -4.51 -14.56 -9.41
CA TYR A 304 -4.20 -13.32 -10.14
C TYR A 304 -5.00 -12.08 -9.73
N TRP A 305 -6.12 -12.24 -9.05
CA TRP A 305 -7.03 -11.19 -8.62
C TRP A 305 -7.02 -11.10 -7.09
N MET A 306 -6.13 -10.26 -6.56
CA MET A 306 -6.23 -9.83 -5.16
C MET A 306 -7.39 -8.84 -5.06
N SER A 307 -8.37 -9.14 -4.22
CA SER A 307 -9.47 -8.22 -3.93
C SER A 307 -8.96 -6.93 -3.29
N VAL A 308 -9.75 -5.86 -3.36
CA VAL A 308 -9.40 -4.59 -2.68
C VAL A 308 -9.26 -4.80 -1.16
N ALA A 309 -10.04 -5.71 -0.58
CA ALA A 309 -9.97 -6.05 0.83
C ALA A 309 -8.63 -6.73 1.18
N GLU A 310 -8.22 -7.74 0.43
CA GLU A 310 -6.92 -8.43 0.64
C GLU A 310 -5.74 -7.47 0.39
N ALA A 311 -5.85 -6.61 -0.63
CA ALA A 311 -4.82 -5.59 -0.89
C ALA A 311 -4.71 -4.57 0.24
N LYS A 312 -5.85 -4.17 0.82
CA LYS A 312 -5.90 -3.27 1.99
C LYS A 312 -5.29 -3.96 3.21
N GLU A 313 -5.64 -5.21 3.48
CA GLU A 313 -5.08 -5.99 4.60
C GLU A 313 -3.57 -6.11 4.48
N LYS A 314 -3.07 -6.48 3.29
CA LYS A 314 -1.64 -6.52 3.01
C LYS A 314 -0.95 -5.17 3.21
N TRP A 315 -1.59 -4.08 2.78
CA TRP A 315 -1.07 -2.73 3.00
C TRP A 315 -0.97 -2.40 4.49
N LEU A 316 -1.99 -2.76 5.28
CA LEU A 316 -1.97 -2.58 6.73
C LEU A 316 -0.82 -3.37 7.38
N GLU A 317 -0.63 -4.63 7.00
CA GLU A 317 0.51 -5.44 7.46
C GLU A 317 1.86 -4.76 7.16
N ASP A 318 2.00 -4.17 5.96
CA ASP A 318 3.23 -3.52 5.53
C ASP A 318 3.54 -2.21 6.28
N ILE A 319 2.53 -1.52 6.85
CA ILE A 319 2.72 -0.23 7.57
C ILE A 319 2.71 -0.36 9.09
N SER A 320 2.22 -1.48 9.63
CA SER A 320 2.21 -1.76 11.07
C SER A 320 3.50 -2.42 11.58
N CYS A 321 4.47 -2.71 10.70
CA CYS A 321 5.74 -3.39 11.02
C CYS A 321 6.93 -2.44 11.21
#